data_AF-A0A4S8KWY4-F1
#
_entry.id   AF-A0A4S8KWY4-F1
#
_cell.length_a   1.000
_cell.length_b   1.000
_cell.length_c   1.000
_cell.angle_alpha   90.00
_cell.angle_beta   90.00
_cell.angle_gamma   90.00
#
_symmetry.space_group_name_H-M   'P 1'
#
loop_
_entity.id
_entity.type
_entity.pdbx_description
1 polymer ?
#
loop_
_entity_poly.entity_id
_entity_poly.type
_entity_poly.pdbx_seq_one_letter_code
_entity_poly.pdbx_strand_id
1 'polypeptide(L)'
;MQTYTRSSSGSFLSEEYIQDAFHSYLKSSLTQARIEKLLDTDVLSSAEGDLMITGPALCLYFAALRCTTNPPSVPLPRRRKNSNGTSTASTPTDLSTENCPPAFRSFLSVWARCVPPIQALTPEHQHDLARIICGLDPLTVTISEDVYGIAADLRAVAIEISQRRSFQDRYASDLQAALDGGGVPSISSSNPSPSFKASFVPPPSYEDVQHNSPSPSPTSSAYSSAQSSPNAQVINLPPQDSSPIDIIRETLYAALADVLSTHASLRALLKLDPPRAYFGSVALAILDVAWGSVREEEVTVIGVLGTSLTLTSCPTDLKPFMIELGGIAKEVRKMREEDDERVIRALQEGREPPNTLPRYERVRAVLEEGVGGRSDLERAGAGRSRSPSGRAVAFANRINALALGMTRLKAFRERQGEVFRVLAAASASGGSDG
;
A
#
# COMPACT_ATOMS: atom_id res chain seq x y z
N MET A 1 -11.04 41.00 -18.83
CA MET A 1 -9.79 40.36 -19.28
C MET A 1 -8.68 40.78 -18.34
N GLN A 2 -8.37 39.96 -17.33
CA GLN A 2 -7.24 40.18 -16.43
C GLN A 2 -6.07 39.33 -16.93
N THR A 3 -5.03 40.02 -17.37
CA THR A 3 -3.73 39.46 -17.77
C THR A 3 -3.01 38.91 -16.54
N TYR A 4 -2.86 37.59 -16.47
CA TYR A 4 -2.00 36.94 -15.49
C TYR A 4 -0.54 37.10 -15.92
N THR A 5 0.20 37.88 -15.14
CA THR A 5 1.67 37.94 -15.18
C THR A 5 2.24 36.59 -14.79
N ARG A 6 2.86 35.92 -15.76
CA ARG A 6 3.58 34.65 -15.63
C ARG A 6 4.85 34.89 -14.78
N SER A 7 4.82 34.54 -13.49
CA SER A 7 6.05 34.52 -12.68
C SER A 7 6.81 33.21 -12.95
N SER A 8 8.03 33.39 -13.47
CA SER A 8 8.98 32.35 -13.81
C SER A 8 9.74 31.91 -12.55
N SER A 9 9.15 31.00 -11.77
CA SER A 9 9.83 30.06 -10.84
C SER A 9 8.75 29.32 -10.03
N GLY A 10 8.24 28.20 -10.53
CA GLY A 10 7.20 27.43 -9.85
C GLY A 10 7.72 26.83 -8.55
N SER A 11 7.42 27.46 -7.41
CA SER A 11 7.73 26.92 -6.10
C SER A 11 6.80 25.73 -5.83
N PHE A 12 7.27 24.51 -6.04
CA PHE A 12 6.57 23.33 -5.55
C PHE A 12 6.33 23.45 -4.05
N LEU A 13 5.17 23.01 -3.59
CA LEU A 13 4.91 22.86 -2.17
C LEU A 13 5.86 21.82 -1.59
N SER A 14 6.20 21.92 -0.30
CA SER A 14 6.99 20.87 0.35
C SER A 14 6.13 19.65 0.61
N GLU A 15 6.75 18.46 0.55
CA GLU A 15 6.07 17.20 0.89
C GLU A 15 5.55 17.21 2.32
N GLU A 16 6.34 17.74 3.25
CA GLU A 16 5.96 17.90 4.67
C GLU A 16 4.66 18.70 4.83
N TYR A 17 4.51 19.81 4.12
CA TYR A 17 3.31 20.65 4.22
C TYR A 17 2.06 19.94 3.68
N ILE A 18 2.20 19.15 2.60
CA ILE A 18 1.10 18.37 2.05
C ILE A 18 0.72 17.23 2.97
N GLN A 19 1.70 16.56 3.58
CA GLN A 19 1.45 15.52 4.58
C GLN A 19 0.72 16.10 5.80
N ASP A 20 1.17 17.24 6.33
CA ASP A 20 0.48 17.95 7.42
C ASP A 20 -0.97 18.30 7.08
N ALA A 21 -1.20 18.81 5.87
CA ALA A 21 -2.52 19.12 5.38
C ALA A 21 -3.40 17.86 5.33
N PHE A 22 -2.86 16.76 4.80
CA PHE A 22 -3.55 15.49 4.71
C PHE A 22 -3.94 14.93 6.09
N HIS A 23 -3.04 14.96 7.07
CA HIS A 23 -3.33 14.56 8.45
C HIS A 23 -4.44 15.41 9.07
N SER A 24 -4.46 16.72 8.80
CA SER A 24 -5.56 17.59 9.25
C SER A 24 -6.90 17.17 8.65
N TYR A 25 -6.95 16.84 7.35
CA TYR A 25 -8.18 16.37 6.71
C TYR A 25 -8.60 14.99 7.16
N LEU A 26 -7.64 14.10 7.43
CA LEU A 26 -7.89 12.75 7.90
C LEU A 26 -8.64 12.76 9.23
N LYS A 27 -8.24 13.59 10.19
CA LYS A 27 -8.95 13.73 11.48
C LYS A 27 -10.42 14.06 11.28
N SER A 28 -10.71 15.10 10.49
CA SER A 28 -12.10 15.51 10.21
C SER A 28 -12.89 14.42 9.47
N SER A 29 -12.24 13.72 8.55
CA SER A 29 -12.86 12.66 7.76
C SER A 29 -13.20 11.43 8.59
N LEU A 30 -12.31 11.03 9.51
CA LEU A 30 -12.56 9.93 10.45
C LEU A 30 -13.69 10.27 11.43
N THR A 31 -13.72 11.49 11.95
CA THR A 31 -14.85 11.96 12.79
C THR A 31 -16.17 11.91 12.01
N GLN A 32 -16.18 12.36 10.76
CA GLN A 32 -17.37 12.30 9.92
C GLN A 32 -17.81 10.86 9.63
N ALA A 33 -16.88 9.97 9.26
CA ALA A 33 -17.16 8.56 9.01
C ALA A 33 -17.76 7.86 10.24
N ARG A 34 -17.32 8.24 11.44
CA ARG A 34 -17.91 7.79 12.71
C ARG A 34 -19.35 8.27 12.89
N ILE A 35 -19.60 9.57 12.65
CA ILE A 35 -20.94 10.18 12.77
C ILE A 35 -21.92 9.54 11.79
N GLU A 36 -21.47 9.27 10.57
CA GLU A 36 -22.24 8.61 9.51
C GLU A 36 -22.38 7.09 9.70
N LYS A 37 -21.82 6.53 10.80
CA LYS A 37 -21.83 5.09 11.12
C LYS A 37 -21.19 4.21 10.03
N LEU A 38 -20.28 4.77 9.25
CA LEU A 38 -19.44 4.02 8.31
C LEU A 38 -18.30 3.29 9.03
N LEU A 39 -17.89 3.81 10.18
CA LEU A 39 -16.90 3.23 11.09
C LEU A 39 -17.46 3.28 12.51
N ASP A 40 -17.43 2.16 13.24
CA ASP A 40 -17.82 2.13 14.64
C ASP A 40 -16.65 2.54 15.56
N THR A 41 -16.96 2.74 16.85
CA THR A 41 -15.96 3.19 17.84
C THR A 41 -14.94 2.10 18.13
N ASP A 42 -15.33 0.83 18.00
CA ASP A 42 -14.46 -0.31 18.27
C ASP A 42 -13.42 -0.46 17.16
N VAL A 43 -13.80 -0.37 15.87
CA VAL A 43 -12.87 -0.38 14.72
C VAL A 43 -11.91 0.81 14.77
N LEU A 44 -12.39 2.02 15.10
CA LEU A 44 -11.53 3.19 15.23
C LEU A 44 -10.53 3.08 16.39
N SER A 45 -10.92 2.46 17.50
CA SER A 45 -10.08 2.32 18.69
C SER A 45 -9.09 1.16 18.62
N SER A 46 -9.50 0.03 18.03
CA SER A 46 -8.65 -1.13 17.81
C SER A 46 -7.66 -0.93 16.66
N ALA A 47 -7.93 0.04 15.76
CA ALA A 47 -7.24 0.20 14.48
C ALA A 47 -7.16 -1.13 13.69
N GLU A 48 -8.11 -2.04 13.95
CA GLU A 48 -8.12 -3.39 13.43
C GLU A 48 -8.47 -3.39 11.95
N GLY A 49 -8.01 -4.44 11.25
CA GLY A 49 -8.24 -4.60 9.82
C GLY A 49 -7.58 -3.50 8.98
N ASP A 50 -8.30 -3.10 7.94
CA ASP A 50 -7.83 -2.29 6.82
C ASP A 50 -7.92 -0.77 7.05
N LEU A 51 -8.04 -0.33 8.31
CA LEU A 51 -8.33 1.08 8.63
C LEU A 51 -7.26 2.06 8.13
N MET A 52 -5.99 1.61 8.07
CA MET A 52 -4.90 2.38 7.47
C MET A 52 -5.13 2.71 6.00
N ILE A 53 -5.95 1.95 5.29
CA ILE A 53 -6.31 2.19 3.90
C ILE A 53 -7.68 2.88 3.84
N THR A 54 -8.68 2.35 4.57
CA THR A 54 -10.04 2.88 4.58
C THR A 54 -10.11 4.34 5.04
N GLY A 55 -9.41 4.73 6.10
CA GLY A 55 -9.43 6.10 6.63
C GLY A 55 -8.96 7.14 5.59
N PRO A 56 -7.75 7.00 5.04
CA PRO A 56 -7.26 7.85 3.96
C PRO A 56 -8.14 7.81 2.70
N ALA A 57 -8.70 6.65 2.33
CA ALA A 57 -9.61 6.55 1.18
C ALA A 57 -10.91 7.34 1.40
N LEU A 58 -11.49 7.29 2.60
CA LEU A 58 -12.65 8.11 2.97
C LEU A 58 -12.31 9.60 2.98
N CYS A 59 -11.11 9.96 3.44
CA CYS A 59 -10.62 11.34 3.37
C CYS A 59 -10.59 11.86 1.93
N LEU A 60 -10.05 11.08 0.99
CA LEU A 60 -10.02 11.40 -0.44
C LEU A 60 -11.43 11.48 -1.04
N TYR A 61 -12.33 10.60 -0.63
CA TYR A 61 -13.74 10.60 -1.04
C TYR A 61 -14.47 11.86 -0.58
N PHE A 62 -14.41 12.22 0.71
CA PHE A 62 -15.05 13.43 1.21
C PHE A 62 -14.43 14.70 0.62
N ALA A 63 -13.13 14.71 0.36
CA ALA A 63 -12.48 15.79 -0.37
C ALA A 63 -13.02 15.93 -1.79
N ALA A 64 -13.29 14.81 -2.49
CA ALA A 64 -13.88 14.83 -3.82
C ALA A 64 -15.31 15.40 -3.82
N LEU A 65 -16.15 15.03 -2.85
CA LEU A 65 -17.51 15.59 -2.71
C LEU A 65 -17.50 17.10 -2.46
N ARG A 66 -16.48 17.62 -1.76
CA ARG A 66 -16.33 19.05 -1.43
C ARG A 66 -15.56 19.86 -2.47
N CYS A 67 -15.00 19.20 -3.49
CA CYS A 67 -14.19 19.87 -4.50
C CYS A 67 -15.05 20.76 -5.40
N THR A 68 -14.66 22.02 -5.57
CA THR A 68 -15.40 23.02 -6.38
C THR A 68 -14.58 23.60 -7.53
N THR A 69 -13.36 23.11 -7.74
CA THR A 69 -12.40 23.64 -8.70
C THR A 69 -12.36 22.83 -10.00
N ASN A 70 -11.91 23.46 -11.08
CA ASN A 70 -11.75 22.84 -12.39
C ASN A 70 -10.48 23.38 -13.08
N PRO A 71 -9.42 22.57 -13.26
CA PRO A 71 -9.29 21.15 -12.89
C PRO A 71 -9.38 20.92 -11.35
N PRO A 72 -9.78 19.72 -10.90
CA PRO A 72 -9.90 19.42 -9.47
C PRO A 72 -8.61 19.68 -8.70
N SER A 73 -8.73 20.39 -7.58
CA SER A 73 -7.64 20.75 -6.66
C SER A 73 -8.09 20.57 -5.21
N VAL A 74 -7.14 20.36 -4.30
CA VAL A 74 -7.43 20.17 -2.87
C VAL A 74 -7.10 21.46 -2.13
N PRO A 75 -8.06 22.14 -1.48
CA PRO A 75 -7.73 23.29 -0.65
C PRO A 75 -6.76 22.85 0.46
N LEU A 76 -5.78 23.68 0.80
CA LEU A 76 -4.83 23.37 1.89
C LEU A 76 -5.13 24.20 3.14
N PRO A 77 -4.96 23.63 4.35
CA PRO A 77 -5.10 24.38 5.59
C PRO A 77 -4.14 25.57 5.61
N ARG A 78 -4.63 26.73 6.09
CA ARG A 78 -3.81 27.93 6.19
C ARG A 78 -2.59 27.66 7.06
N ARG A 79 -1.39 27.98 6.53
CA ARG A 79 -0.12 27.83 7.25
C ARG A 79 -0.20 28.63 8.56
N ARG A 80 -0.03 27.95 9.71
CA ARG A 80 -0.08 28.63 11.01
C ARG A 80 1.05 29.65 11.09
N LYS A 81 0.72 30.84 11.56
CA LYS A 81 1.58 32.01 11.71
C LYS A 81 2.77 31.67 12.64
N ASN A 82 4.01 31.91 12.20
CA ASN A 82 5.17 31.87 13.10
C ASN A 82 4.98 32.91 14.22
N SER A 83 5.57 32.63 15.39
CA SER A 83 5.48 33.40 16.66
C SER A 83 5.81 34.90 16.59
N ASN A 84 6.23 35.44 15.44
CA ASN A 84 6.66 36.83 15.27
C ASN A 84 5.57 37.81 14.80
N GLY A 85 4.28 37.52 15.03
CA GLY A 85 3.23 38.54 15.09
C GLY A 85 2.87 39.29 13.80
N THR A 86 3.61 39.18 12.70
CA THR A 86 3.31 39.86 11.43
C THR A 86 2.30 39.06 10.62
N SER A 87 1.07 39.56 10.54
CA SER A 87 -0.03 38.99 9.77
C SER A 87 -0.02 39.54 8.35
N THR A 88 0.53 38.78 7.42
CA THR A 88 -0.03 38.77 6.07
C THR A 88 -1.01 37.61 6.04
N ALA A 89 -2.29 37.89 5.80
CA ALA A 89 -3.28 36.86 5.57
C ALA A 89 -2.82 36.05 4.34
N SER A 90 -2.23 34.88 4.56
CA SER A 90 -1.81 34.02 3.45
C SER A 90 -3.05 33.64 2.67
N THR A 91 -3.03 33.93 1.37
CA THR A 91 -4.10 33.56 0.46
C THR A 91 -4.35 32.05 0.55
N PRO A 92 -5.61 31.59 0.59
CA PRO A 92 -5.91 30.16 0.46
C PRO A 92 -5.14 29.59 -0.73
N THR A 93 -4.43 28.49 -0.50
CA THR A 93 -3.61 27.83 -1.51
C THR A 93 -4.23 26.47 -1.77
N ASP A 94 -4.48 26.17 -3.04
CA ASP A 94 -5.01 24.87 -3.46
C ASP A 94 -3.87 24.02 -4.03
N LEU A 95 -3.80 22.75 -3.64
CA LEU A 95 -2.92 21.75 -4.23
C LEU A 95 -3.45 21.37 -5.62
N SER A 96 -2.67 21.68 -6.65
CA SER A 96 -2.96 21.39 -8.06
C SER A 96 -1.78 20.65 -8.70
N THR A 97 -1.95 20.16 -9.92
CA THR A 97 -0.88 19.49 -10.67
C THR A 97 0.35 20.37 -10.91
N GLU A 98 0.19 21.70 -10.86
CA GLU A 98 1.27 22.67 -11.12
C GLU A 98 2.18 22.90 -9.91
N ASN A 99 1.63 22.85 -8.70
CA ASN A 99 2.38 23.09 -7.45
C ASN A 99 2.64 21.80 -6.64
N CYS A 100 2.08 20.67 -7.07
CA CYS A 100 2.25 19.37 -6.44
C CYS A 100 3.70 18.84 -6.59
N PRO A 101 4.34 18.41 -5.48
CA PRO A 101 5.64 17.76 -5.52
C PRO A 101 5.60 16.53 -6.43
N PRO A 102 6.68 16.24 -7.16
CA PRO A 102 6.74 15.12 -8.10
C PRO A 102 6.25 13.78 -7.52
N ALA A 103 6.59 13.49 -6.25
CA ALA A 103 6.23 12.25 -5.57
C ALA A 103 4.71 12.06 -5.34
N PHE A 104 3.90 13.12 -5.45
CA PHE A 104 2.44 13.07 -5.25
C PHE A 104 1.64 13.24 -6.54
N ARG A 105 2.27 13.53 -7.68
CA ARG A 105 1.57 13.89 -8.92
C ARG A 105 0.70 12.77 -9.47
N SER A 106 1.20 11.53 -9.49
CA SER A 106 0.44 10.38 -9.98
C SER A 106 -0.83 10.17 -9.15
N PHE A 107 -0.70 10.28 -7.83
CA PHE A 107 -1.81 10.15 -6.87
C PHE A 107 -2.86 11.25 -7.05
N LEU A 108 -2.40 12.51 -7.17
CA LEU A 108 -3.29 13.65 -7.40
C LEU A 108 -4.02 13.51 -8.73
N SER A 109 -3.35 13.01 -9.77
CA SER A 109 -3.97 12.75 -11.08
C SER A 109 -5.06 11.69 -11.00
N VAL A 110 -4.83 10.59 -10.28
CA VAL A 110 -5.82 9.51 -10.11
C VAL A 110 -7.01 10.00 -9.27
N TRP A 111 -6.76 10.71 -8.18
CA TRP A 111 -7.82 11.34 -7.38
C TRP A 111 -8.64 12.33 -8.22
N ALA A 112 -8.00 13.26 -8.94
CA ALA A 112 -8.67 14.26 -9.76
C ALA A 112 -9.54 13.61 -10.86
N ARG A 113 -9.12 12.47 -11.42
CA ARG A 113 -9.91 11.68 -12.37
C ARG A 113 -11.18 11.09 -11.74
N CYS A 114 -11.13 10.76 -10.46
CA CYS A 114 -12.26 10.23 -9.69
C CYS A 114 -13.26 11.32 -9.27
N VAL A 115 -12.85 12.59 -9.18
CA VAL A 115 -13.73 13.67 -8.69
C VAL A 115 -15.01 13.83 -9.53
N PRO A 116 -14.97 14.04 -10.87
CA PRO A 116 -16.19 14.19 -11.65
C PRO A 116 -17.16 13.01 -11.58
N PRO A 117 -16.73 11.73 -11.72
CA PRO A 117 -17.67 10.61 -11.62
C PRO A 117 -18.24 10.45 -10.20
N ILE A 118 -17.48 10.73 -9.13
CA ILE A 118 -18.01 10.72 -7.75
C ILE A 118 -19.15 11.75 -7.60
N GLN A 119 -18.93 12.97 -8.07
CA GLN A 119 -19.92 14.05 -7.97
C GLN A 119 -21.16 13.80 -8.84
N ALA A 120 -21.04 12.98 -9.89
CA ALA A 120 -22.15 12.60 -10.75
C ALA A 120 -23.01 11.44 -10.19
N LEU A 121 -22.57 10.74 -9.15
CA LEU A 121 -23.35 9.69 -8.50
C LEU A 121 -24.57 10.27 -7.76
N THR A 122 -25.65 9.49 -7.69
CA THR A 122 -26.79 9.81 -6.82
C THR A 122 -26.37 9.68 -5.34
N PRO A 123 -27.07 10.33 -4.40
CA PRO A 123 -26.75 10.23 -2.97
C PRO A 123 -26.70 8.77 -2.46
N GLU A 124 -27.54 7.89 -2.98
CA GLU A 124 -27.56 6.46 -2.63
C GLU A 124 -26.27 5.77 -3.08
N HIS A 125 -25.86 5.97 -4.34
CA HIS A 125 -24.62 5.39 -4.86
C HIS A 125 -23.36 6.04 -4.27
N GLN A 126 -23.43 7.30 -3.84
CA GLN A 126 -22.38 7.95 -3.05
C GLN A 126 -22.22 7.26 -1.69
N HIS A 127 -23.33 6.98 -1.00
CA HIS A 127 -23.28 6.22 0.25
C HIS A 127 -22.74 4.80 0.02
N ASP A 128 -23.17 4.11 -1.03
CA ASP A 128 -22.65 2.78 -1.37
C ASP A 128 -21.17 2.80 -1.74
N LEU A 129 -20.68 3.84 -2.42
CA LEU A 129 -19.25 4.03 -2.66
C LEU A 129 -18.48 4.10 -1.33
N ALA A 130 -18.98 4.87 -0.35
CA ALA A 130 -18.36 4.96 0.96
C ALA A 130 -18.35 3.60 1.68
N ARG A 131 -19.44 2.82 1.58
CA ARG A 131 -19.53 1.46 2.11
C ARG A 131 -18.51 0.51 1.47
N ILE A 132 -18.42 0.52 0.14
CA ILE A 132 -17.46 -0.31 -0.62
C ILE A 132 -16.01 0.07 -0.26
N ILE A 133 -15.71 1.36 -0.06
CA ILE A 133 -14.39 1.81 0.43
C ILE A 133 -14.07 1.18 1.79
N CYS A 134 -15.06 1.08 2.68
CA CYS A 134 -14.97 0.42 3.98
C CYS A 134 -14.97 -1.12 3.92
N GLY A 135 -15.04 -1.74 2.73
CA GLY A 135 -15.17 -3.18 2.59
C GLY A 135 -16.53 -3.73 3.03
N LEU A 136 -17.55 -2.88 3.11
CA LEU A 136 -18.93 -3.25 3.42
C LEU A 136 -19.70 -3.52 2.14
N ASP A 137 -20.67 -4.43 2.22
CA ASP A 137 -21.61 -4.66 1.13
C ASP A 137 -22.45 -3.41 0.87
N PRO A 138 -22.68 -3.05 -0.40
CA PRO A 138 -23.59 -1.96 -0.72
C PRO A 138 -25.04 -2.27 -0.31
N LEU A 139 -25.82 -1.22 -0.13
CA LEU A 139 -27.26 -1.32 0.16
C LEU A 139 -28.09 -1.44 -1.11
N THR A 140 -27.68 -0.79 -2.21
CA THR A 140 -28.41 -0.91 -3.47
C THR A 140 -28.03 -2.19 -4.22
N VAL A 141 -29.03 -2.84 -4.80
CA VAL A 141 -28.87 -4.13 -5.51
C VAL A 141 -28.26 -3.94 -6.92
N THR A 142 -28.48 -2.77 -7.53
CA THR A 142 -28.04 -2.47 -8.90
C THR A 142 -26.93 -1.43 -8.91
N ILE A 143 -25.70 -1.85 -8.63
CA ILE A 143 -24.55 -0.96 -8.67
C ILE A 143 -23.79 -1.13 -9.99
N SER A 144 -23.45 0.01 -10.59
CA SER A 144 -22.56 0.04 -11.74
C SER A 144 -21.16 -0.45 -11.34
N GLU A 145 -20.53 -1.26 -12.19
CA GLU A 145 -19.12 -1.66 -12.02
C GLU A 145 -18.17 -0.46 -11.87
N ASP A 146 -18.57 0.71 -12.39
CA ASP A 146 -17.83 1.97 -12.24
C ASP A 146 -17.62 2.35 -10.77
N VAL A 147 -18.58 2.07 -9.88
CA VAL A 147 -18.48 2.42 -8.45
C VAL A 147 -17.37 1.62 -7.78
N TYR A 148 -17.26 0.32 -8.11
CA TYR A 148 -16.17 -0.53 -7.64
C TYR A 148 -14.82 -0.06 -8.19
N GLY A 149 -14.78 0.40 -9.45
CA GLY A 149 -13.58 0.99 -10.05
C GLY A 149 -13.13 2.25 -9.31
N ILE A 150 -14.05 3.16 -8.98
CA ILE A 150 -13.76 4.38 -8.20
C ILE A 150 -13.24 4.01 -6.81
N ALA A 151 -13.90 3.08 -6.12
CA ALA A 151 -13.46 2.63 -4.80
C ALA A 151 -12.04 2.04 -4.85
N ALA A 152 -11.74 1.25 -5.89
CA ALA A 152 -10.42 0.69 -6.11
C ALA A 152 -9.36 1.78 -6.33
N ASP A 153 -9.62 2.77 -7.19
CA ASP A 153 -8.70 3.89 -7.45
C ASP A 153 -8.43 4.70 -6.15
N LEU A 154 -9.47 5.01 -5.37
CA LEU A 154 -9.33 5.73 -4.10
C LEU A 154 -8.53 4.95 -3.06
N ARG A 155 -8.81 3.65 -2.92
CA ARG A 155 -8.07 2.75 -2.02
C ARG A 155 -6.62 2.59 -2.46
N ALA A 156 -6.36 2.59 -3.76
CA ALA A 156 -5.01 2.48 -4.30
C ALA A 156 -4.18 3.73 -3.96
N VAL A 157 -4.74 4.92 -4.11
CA VAL A 157 -4.10 6.17 -3.64
C VAL A 157 -3.90 6.17 -2.12
N ALA A 158 -4.88 5.68 -1.36
CA ALA A 158 -4.76 5.55 0.08
C ALA A 158 -3.62 4.61 0.51
N ILE A 159 -3.45 3.48 -0.17
CA ILE A 159 -2.35 2.54 0.07
C ILE A 159 -0.99 3.23 -0.09
N GLU A 160 -0.79 3.97 -1.18
CA GLU A 160 0.46 4.69 -1.46
C GLU A 160 0.79 5.72 -0.36
N ILE A 161 -0.23 6.43 0.13
CA ILE A 161 -0.06 7.38 1.25
C ILE A 161 0.30 6.60 2.54
N SER A 162 -0.37 5.49 2.79
CA SER A 162 -0.23 4.70 4.03
C SER A 162 1.05 3.87 4.11
N GLN A 163 1.71 3.64 2.97
CA GLN A 163 3.05 3.06 2.90
C GLN A 163 4.14 4.03 3.35
N ARG A 164 3.87 5.35 3.38
CA ARG A 164 4.86 6.35 3.78
C ARG A 164 5.08 6.35 5.29
N ARG A 165 6.35 6.38 5.69
CA ARG A 165 6.74 6.34 7.09
C ARG A 165 6.17 7.50 7.91
N SER A 166 6.31 8.72 7.39
CA SER A 166 5.80 9.93 8.03
C SER A 166 4.30 9.90 8.29
N PHE A 167 3.55 9.18 7.44
CA PHE A 167 2.12 8.95 7.65
C PHE A 167 1.88 7.97 8.80
N GLN A 168 2.57 6.82 8.80
CA GLN A 168 2.43 5.77 9.80
C GLN A 168 2.74 6.28 11.22
N ASP A 169 3.78 7.10 11.39
CA ASP A 169 4.18 7.62 12.71
C ASP A 169 3.13 8.51 13.36
N ARG A 170 2.33 9.20 12.55
CA ARG A 170 1.33 10.16 13.02
C ARG A 170 -0.07 9.58 13.11
N TYR A 171 -0.30 8.45 12.44
CA TYR A 171 -1.63 7.86 12.28
C TYR A 171 -2.32 7.55 13.62
N ALA A 172 -1.59 7.04 14.62
CA ALA A 172 -2.15 6.80 15.97
C ALA A 172 -2.71 8.09 16.60
N SER A 173 -2.02 9.22 16.43
CA SER A 173 -2.46 10.51 16.95
C SER A 173 -3.72 11.01 16.23
N ASP A 174 -3.85 10.74 14.93
CA ASP A 174 -5.04 11.11 14.17
C ASP A 174 -6.26 10.29 14.57
N LEU A 175 -6.08 8.98 14.80
CA LEU A 175 -7.14 8.11 15.33
C LEU A 175 -7.62 8.61 16.70
N GLN A 176 -6.69 8.91 17.60
CA GLN A 176 -7.04 9.44 18.92
C GLN A 176 -7.82 10.76 18.82
N ALA A 177 -7.37 11.68 17.95
CA ALA A 177 -8.08 12.94 17.74
C ALA A 177 -9.51 12.75 17.20
N ALA A 178 -9.73 11.75 16.35
CA ALA A 178 -11.06 11.42 15.85
C ALA A 178 -11.97 10.78 16.92
N LEU A 179 -11.41 9.97 17.82
CA LEU A 179 -12.12 9.41 18.97
C LEU A 179 -12.54 10.52 19.94
N ASP A 180 -11.64 11.45 20.23
CA ASP A 180 -11.86 12.56 21.15
C ASP A 180 -12.85 13.59 20.58
N GLY A 181 -12.78 13.88 19.28
CA GLY A 181 -13.63 14.85 18.59
C GLY A 181 -15.09 14.44 18.38
N GLY A 182 -15.44 13.18 18.66
CA GLY A 182 -16.80 12.64 18.52
C GLY A 182 -17.62 12.61 19.82
N GLY A 183 -17.09 13.14 20.93
CA GLY A 183 -17.83 13.22 22.19
C GLY A 183 -19.01 14.20 22.09
N VAL A 184 -20.23 13.69 22.01
CA VAL A 184 -21.43 14.49 22.30
C VAL A 184 -21.24 15.08 23.70
N PRO A 185 -21.41 16.40 23.92
CA PRO A 185 -21.37 16.95 25.27
C PRO A 185 -22.54 16.36 26.06
N SER A 186 -22.26 15.31 26.82
CA SER A 186 -23.25 14.68 27.69
C SER A 186 -23.48 15.65 28.86
N ILE A 187 -24.47 16.50 28.71
CA ILE A 187 -25.04 17.28 29.80
C ILE A 187 -25.54 16.25 30.81
N SER A 188 -24.94 16.20 31.99
CA SER A 188 -25.28 15.35 33.13
C SER A 188 -25.10 13.83 32.96
N SER A 189 -23.89 13.33 33.23
CA SER A 189 -23.74 12.00 33.83
C SER A 189 -22.39 11.88 34.54
N SER A 190 -22.44 11.66 35.85
CA SER A 190 -21.31 11.42 36.76
C SER A 190 -20.65 10.04 36.58
N ASN A 191 -20.62 9.51 35.35
CA ASN A 191 -19.94 8.26 35.02
C ASN A 191 -18.81 8.55 34.03
N PRO A 192 -17.57 8.07 34.28
CA PRO A 192 -16.50 8.21 33.33
C PRO A 192 -16.87 7.42 32.07
N SER A 193 -17.03 8.12 30.94
CA SER A 193 -17.13 7.48 29.63
C SER A 193 -15.88 6.60 29.43
N PRO A 194 -16.00 5.40 28.83
CA PRO A 194 -14.83 4.58 28.54
C PRO A 194 -13.85 5.40 27.68
N SER A 195 -12.67 5.70 28.22
CA SER A 195 -11.63 6.42 27.48
C SER A 195 -11.01 5.45 26.48
N PHE A 196 -11.49 5.48 25.23
CA PHE A 196 -10.91 4.68 24.15
C PHE A 196 -9.54 5.26 23.77
N LYS A 197 -8.50 4.42 23.83
CA LYS A 197 -7.15 4.75 23.39
C LYS A 197 -6.86 4.03 22.09
N ALA A 198 -6.38 4.75 21.08
CA ALA A 198 -5.91 4.13 19.85
C ALA A 198 -4.70 3.23 20.15
N SER A 199 -4.76 1.96 19.76
CA SER A 199 -3.72 0.95 20.02
C SER A 199 -2.69 0.81 18.90
N PHE A 200 -2.74 1.67 17.88
CA PHE A 200 -1.90 1.57 16.70
C PHE A 200 -0.41 1.75 17.03
N VAL A 201 0.41 0.79 16.60
CA VAL A 201 1.88 0.84 16.69
C VAL A 201 2.44 0.86 15.27
N PRO A 202 3.20 1.90 14.87
CA PRO A 202 3.81 1.94 13.54
C PRO A 202 4.80 0.78 13.36
N PRO A 203 5.02 0.32 12.13
CA PRO A 203 6.11 -0.61 11.80
C PRO A 203 7.48 -0.08 12.28
N PRO A 204 8.53 -0.90 12.42
CA PRO A 204 9.90 -0.45 12.66
C PRO A 204 10.41 0.41 11.50
N SER A 205 11.30 1.37 11.79
CA SER A 205 11.87 2.30 10.80
C SER A 205 12.77 1.56 9.81
N TYR A 206 12.50 1.79 8.51
CA TYR A 206 13.36 1.33 7.41
C TYR A 206 14.63 2.20 7.26
N GLU A 207 14.64 3.41 7.84
CA GLU A 207 15.70 4.42 7.66
C GLU A 207 16.94 4.21 8.57
N ASP A 208 16.84 3.40 9.64
CA ASP A 208 17.99 3.15 10.54
C ASP A 208 19.12 2.32 9.90
N VAL A 209 18.97 1.98 8.63
CA VAL A 209 19.90 1.12 7.89
C VAL A 209 21.12 1.89 7.36
N GLN A 210 21.08 3.23 7.26
CA GLN A 210 22.20 4.01 6.72
C GLN A 210 23.12 4.66 7.77
N HIS A 211 22.72 4.77 9.04
CA HIS A 211 23.47 5.57 10.02
C HIS A 211 24.20 4.81 11.13
N ASN A 212 23.99 3.51 11.30
CA ASN A 212 24.74 2.71 12.27
C ASN A 212 25.78 1.82 11.58
N SER A 213 26.93 2.41 11.24
CA SER A 213 28.18 1.65 11.12
C SER A 213 28.76 1.45 12.52
N PRO A 214 28.79 0.24 13.10
CA PRO A 214 29.69 -0.02 14.20
C PRO A 214 31.12 0.04 13.65
N SER A 215 31.86 1.07 14.03
CA SER A 215 33.29 1.21 13.75
C SER A 215 34.04 0.03 14.39
N PRO A 216 34.74 -0.83 13.62
CA PRO A 216 35.59 -1.85 14.20
C PRO A 216 36.97 -1.22 14.47
N SER A 217 37.24 -0.87 15.72
CA SER A 217 38.62 -0.59 16.16
C SER A 217 39.42 -1.91 16.18
N PRO A 218 40.66 -1.94 15.66
CA PRO A 218 41.49 -3.13 15.63
C PRO A 218 42.25 -3.26 16.96
N THR A 219 42.14 -4.40 17.62
CA THR A 219 43.13 -4.81 18.62
C THR A 219 43.71 -6.15 18.23
N SER A 220 44.96 -6.10 17.81
CA SER A 220 45.79 -7.23 17.41
C SER A 220 46.24 -8.07 18.60
N SER A 221 46.05 -9.39 18.52
CA SER A 221 46.94 -10.41 19.10
C SER A 221 46.60 -11.75 18.44
N ALA A 222 47.39 -12.22 17.48
CA ALA A 222 48.62 -12.99 17.65
C ALA A 222 48.37 -14.51 17.72
N TYR A 223 48.63 -15.16 16.58
CA TYR A 223 49.15 -16.51 16.37
C TYR A 223 48.46 -17.71 17.05
N SER A 224 47.88 -18.58 16.21
CA SER A 224 48.45 -19.93 16.00
C SER A 224 47.94 -20.54 14.70
N SER A 225 48.91 -20.94 13.89
CA SER A 225 48.83 -21.63 12.61
C SER A 225 48.54 -23.11 12.78
N ALA A 226 47.59 -23.65 12.01
CA ALA A 226 47.66 -25.02 11.49
C ALA A 226 46.84 -25.12 10.19
N GLN A 227 47.53 -25.56 9.14
CA GLN A 227 47.02 -25.86 7.81
C GLN A 227 46.08 -27.07 7.84
N SER A 228 45.07 -27.10 6.95
CA SER A 228 44.73 -28.22 6.03
C SER A 228 43.39 -27.94 5.31
N SER A 229 43.42 -27.90 3.98
CA SER A 229 42.23 -28.05 3.10
C SER A 229 41.98 -29.55 2.81
N PRO A 230 41.00 -29.90 1.96
CA PRO A 230 39.57 -29.64 1.99
C PRO A 230 38.80 -30.97 2.17
N ASN A 231 37.66 -30.99 2.86
CA ASN A 231 36.73 -32.10 2.69
C ASN A 231 35.29 -31.57 2.72
N ALA A 232 34.66 -31.64 1.54
CA ALA A 232 33.24 -31.40 1.36
C ALA A 232 32.46 -32.49 2.09
N GLN A 233 32.14 -32.25 3.35
CA GLN A 233 31.10 -33.00 4.02
C GLN A 233 29.77 -32.33 3.71
N VAL A 234 28.97 -33.01 2.90
CA VAL A 234 27.52 -32.84 2.86
C VAL A 234 27.05 -33.02 4.30
N ILE A 235 26.80 -31.91 4.99
CA ILE A 235 26.19 -31.94 6.31
C ILE A 235 24.73 -32.34 6.08
N ASN A 236 24.48 -33.64 6.20
CA ASN A 236 23.13 -34.16 6.30
C ASN A 236 22.62 -33.79 7.70
N LEU A 237 22.15 -32.55 7.87
CA LEU A 237 21.42 -32.16 9.07
C LEU A 237 20.16 -33.03 9.15
N PRO A 238 19.82 -33.61 10.30
CA PRO A 238 18.48 -34.16 10.50
C PRO A 238 17.46 -33.06 10.20
N PRO A 239 16.24 -33.38 9.71
CA PRO A 239 15.21 -32.38 9.49
C PRO A 239 14.98 -31.68 10.83
N GLN A 240 15.53 -30.49 10.99
CA GLN A 240 15.08 -29.61 12.05
C GLN A 240 13.62 -29.35 11.71
N ASP A 241 12.73 -29.62 12.66
CA ASP A 241 11.32 -29.24 12.57
C ASP A 241 11.28 -27.73 12.40
N SER A 242 11.35 -27.26 11.14
CA SER A 242 11.30 -25.86 10.79
C SER A 242 9.95 -25.36 11.27
N SER A 243 9.95 -24.41 12.19
CA SER A 243 8.70 -23.93 12.74
C SER A 243 7.83 -23.38 11.60
N PRO A 244 6.49 -23.50 11.64
CA PRO A 244 5.61 -23.01 10.58
C PRO A 244 5.88 -21.56 10.14
N ILE A 245 6.33 -20.73 11.08
CA ILE A 245 6.68 -19.34 10.84
C ILE A 245 7.96 -19.20 10.01
N ASP A 246 8.92 -20.12 10.17
CA ASP A 246 10.17 -20.13 9.40
C ASP A 246 9.91 -20.57 7.96
N ILE A 247 9.04 -21.57 7.74
CA ILE A 247 8.62 -21.96 6.38
C ILE A 247 8.04 -20.77 5.62
N ILE A 248 7.11 -20.02 6.22
CA ILE A 248 6.49 -18.85 5.57
C ILE A 248 7.54 -17.76 5.31
N ARG A 249 8.39 -17.46 6.29
CA ARG A 249 9.44 -16.44 6.17
C ARG A 249 10.45 -16.79 5.08
N GLU A 250 10.99 -18.00 5.09
CA GLU A 250 11.97 -18.48 4.11
C GLU A 250 11.39 -18.41 2.69
N THR A 251 10.15 -18.85 2.51
CA THR A 251 9.46 -18.81 1.22
C THR A 251 9.29 -17.38 0.70
N LEU A 252 8.84 -16.46 1.57
CA LEU A 252 8.66 -15.06 1.19
C LEU A 252 9.98 -14.32 0.98
N TYR A 253 11.02 -14.61 1.77
CA TYR A 253 12.32 -13.98 1.62
C TYR A 253 13.09 -14.49 0.40
N ALA A 254 12.94 -15.77 0.05
CA ALA A 254 13.45 -16.29 -1.22
C ALA A 254 12.77 -15.60 -2.41
N ALA A 255 11.44 -15.54 -2.41
CA ALA A 255 10.70 -14.82 -3.46
C ALA A 255 11.07 -13.32 -3.52
N LEU A 256 11.29 -12.68 -2.38
CA LEU A 256 11.72 -11.28 -2.32
C LEU A 256 13.12 -11.08 -2.93
N ALA A 257 14.05 -12.02 -2.71
CA ALA A 257 15.36 -12.01 -3.32
C ALA A 257 15.24 -12.11 -4.86
N ASP A 258 14.40 -13.03 -5.34
CA ASP A 258 14.14 -13.23 -6.77
C ASP A 258 13.55 -11.96 -7.40
N VAL A 259 12.57 -11.33 -6.75
CA VAL A 259 11.96 -10.06 -7.21
C VAL A 259 13.01 -8.95 -7.31
N LEU A 260 13.83 -8.75 -6.29
CA LEU A 260 14.86 -7.70 -6.32
C LEU A 260 15.94 -7.98 -7.38
N SER A 261 16.22 -9.24 -7.68
CA SER A 261 17.17 -9.62 -8.73
C SER A 261 16.63 -9.36 -10.14
N THR A 262 15.32 -9.56 -10.35
CA THR A 262 14.68 -9.51 -11.67
C THR A 262 14.13 -8.13 -12.03
N HIS A 263 13.68 -7.33 -11.05
CA HIS A 263 13.06 -6.02 -11.28
C HIS A 263 14.04 -4.85 -11.09
N ALA A 264 14.68 -4.41 -12.18
CA ALA A 264 15.63 -3.29 -12.16
C ALA A 264 15.00 -1.94 -11.74
N SER A 265 13.72 -1.74 -12.04
CA SER A 265 12.91 -0.58 -11.64
C SER A 265 12.84 -0.42 -10.13
N LEU A 266 12.58 -1.51 -9.39
CA LEU A 266 12.52 -1.53 -7.92
C LEU A 266 13.89 -1.26 -7.32
N ARG A 267 14.96 -1.78 -7.93
CA ARG A 267 16.33 -1.47 -7.53
C ARG A 267 16.69 0.00 -7.72
N ALA A 268 16.21 0.62 -8.79
CA ALA A 268 16.35 2.07 -8.97
C ALA A 268 15.52 2.83 -7.92
N LEU A 269 14.31 2.34 -7.65
CA LEU A 269 13.38 2.94 -6.68
C LEU A 269 13.91 2.85 -5.24
N LEU A 270 14.67 1.81 -4.88
CA LEU A 270 15.35 1.70 -3.59
C LEU A 270 16.21 2.93 -3.24
N LYS A 271 16.74 3.63 -4.25
CA LYS A 271 17.55 4.84 -4.05
C LYS A 271 16.71 6.12 -4.00
N LEU A 272 15.56 6.13 -4.66
CA LEU A 272 14.72 7.31 -4.86
C LEU A 272 13.58 7.39 -3.84
N ASP A 273 12.97 6.25 -3.54
CA ASP A 273 11.83 6.07 -2.64
C ASP A 273 11.90 4.66 -2.00
N PRO A 274 12.78 4.46 -0.99
CA PRO A 274 12.98 3.16 -0.36
C PRO A 274 11.71 2.52 0.22
N PRO A 275 10.80 3.26 0.90
CA PRO A 275 9.53 2.69 1.37
C PRO A 275 8.70 2.09 0.24
N ARG A 276 8.53 2.82 -0.88
CA ARG A 276 7.76 2.32 -2.02
C ARG A 276 8.41 1.10 -2.66
N ALA A 277 9.73 1.12 -2.82
CA ALA A 277 10.48 -0.03 -3.34
C ALA A 277 10.32 -1.27 -2.44
N TYR A 278 10.37 -1.08 -1.12
CA TYR A 278 10.13 -2.15 -0.16
C TYR A 278 8.75 -2.76 -0.32
N PHE A 279 7.68 -1.95 -0.29
CA PHE A 279 6.31 -2.45 -0.38
C PHE A 279 6.01 -3.08 -1.74
N GLY A 280 6.47 -2.46 -2.83
CA GLY A 280 6.34 -3.04 -4.18
C GLY A 280 7.03 -4.41 -4.28
N SER A 281 8.24 -4.53 -3.73
CA SER A 281 8.98 -5.80 -3.74
C SER A 281 8.29 -6.89 -2.90
N VAL A 282 7.78 -6.54 -1.71
CA VAL A 282 7.03 -7.47 -0.86
C VAL A 282 5.72 -7.89 -1.53
N ALA A 283 5.00 -6.96 -2.14
CA ALA A 283 3.74 -7.25 -2.82
C ALA A 283 3.94 -8.18 -4.03
N LEU A 284 5.00 -7.98 -4.82
CA LEU A 284 5.37 -8.88 -5.90
C LEU A 284 5.81 -10.25 -5.37
N ALA A 285 6.57 -10.31 -4.28
CA ALA A 285 6.95 -11.56 -3.65
C ALA A 285 5.72 -12.35 -3.16
N ILE A 286 4.71 -11.67 -2.58
CA ILE A 286 3.43 -12.28 -2.23
C ILE A 286 2.73 -12.83 -3.48
N LEU A 287 2.69 -12.06 -4.57
CA LEU A 287 2.08 -12.49 -5.83
C LEU A 287 2.76 -13.76 -6.39
N ASP A 288 4.09 -13.78 -6.37
CA ASP A 288 4.89 -14.92 -6.87
C ASP A 288 4.73 -16.15 -5.98
N VAL A 289 4.73 -16.00 -4.65
CA VAL A 289 4.44 -17.11 -3.71
C VAL A 289 3.02 -17.62 -3.87
N ALA A 290 2.03 -16.73 -3.97
CA ALA A 290 0.63 -17.12 -4.15
C ALA A 290 0.45 -17.95 -5.43
N TRP A 291 1.15 -17.58 -6.50
CA TRP A 291 1.13 -18.30 -7.76
C TRP A 291 1.90 -19.63 -7.71
N GLY A 292 3.17 -19.61 -7.32
CA GLY A 292 4.08 -20.75 -7.47
C GLY A 292 4.00 -21.78 -6.33
N SER A 293 3.81 -21.30 -5.11
CA SER A 293 4.04 -22.09 -3.90
C SER A 293 2.76 -22.52 -3.18
N VAL A 294 1.61 -21.89 -3.46
CA VAL A 294 0.34 -22.28 -2.84
C VAL A 294 -0.33 -23.41 -3.65
N ARG A 295 -1.04 -24.32 -2.97
CA ARG A 295 -1.93 -25.34 -3.57
C ARG A 295 -3.38 -25.13 -3.11
N GLU A 296 -4.33 -25.37 -4.01
CA GLU A 296 -5.74 -24.96 -3.83
C GLU A 296 -6.55 -25.85 -2.90
N GLU A 297 -6.29 -27.15 -2.88
CA GLU A 297 -7.19 -28.12 -2.25
C GLU A 297 -7.36 -27.88 -0.74
N GLU A 298 -6.29 -27.47 -0.03
CA GLU A 298 -6.32 -27.26 1.43
C GLU A 298 -5.60 -25.98 1.92
N VAL A 299 -5.37 -24.99 1.04
CA VAL A 299 -4.47 -23.86 1.28
C VAL A 299 -3.16 -24.36 1.89
N THR A 300 -2.32 -24.98 1.04
CA THR A 300 -1.02 -25.50 1.46
C THR A 300 0.08 -24.67 0.83
N VAL A 301 0.99 -24.13 1.65
CA VAL A 301 2.18 -23.42 1.19
C VAL A 301 3.34 -24.40 1.11
N ILE A 302 3.96 -24.52 -0.05
CA ILE A 302 5.18 -25.33 -0.26
C ILE A 302 6.38 -24.41 -0.11
N GLY A 303 7.18 -24.66 0.93
CA GLY A 303 8.41 -23.94 1.19
C GLY A 303 9.53 -24.26 0.21
N VAL A 304 10.59 -23.45 0.25
CA VAL A 304 11.75 -23.55 -0.66
C VAL A 304 12.42 -24.92 -0.59
N LEU A 305 12.45 -25.53 0.60
CA LEU A 305 13.03 -26.86 0.83
C LEU A 305 12.04 -28.01 0.55
N GLY A 306 10.89 -27.72 -0.05
CA GLY A 306 9.82 -28.69 -0.32
C GLY A 306 8.91 -28.98 0.88
N THR A 307 9.20 -28.42 2.06
CA THR A 307 8.39 -28.58 3.27
C THR A 307 7.01 -27.95 3.06
N SER A 308 5.94 -28.71 3.28
CA SER A 308 4.57 -28.22 3.15
C SER A 308 4.02 -27.72 4.48
N LEU A 309 3.38 -26.56 4.47
CA LEU A 309 2.61 -26.03 5.59
C LEU A 309 1.12 -25.96 5.22
N THR A 310 0.28 -26.67 5.96
CA THR A 310 -1.18 -26.68 5.78
C THR A 310 -1.86 -25.69 6.74
N LEU A 311 -3.07 -25.23 6.41
CA LEU A 311 -3.79 -24.25 7.23
C LEU A 311 -4.08 -24.77 8.65
N THR A 312 -4.25 -26.08 8.81
CA THR A 312 -4.48 -26.74 10.10
C THR A 312 -3.23 -26.71 10.99
N SER A 313 -2.04 -26.83 10.38
CA SER A 313 -0.74 -26.75 11.06
C SER A 313 -0.23 -25.32 11.28
N CYS A 314 -0.91 -24.32 10.71
CA CYS A 314 -0.53 -22.92 10.86
C CYS A 314 -0.85 -22.38 12.27
N PRO A 315 0.08 -21.66 12.93
CA PRO A 315 -0.18 -20.97 14.18
C PRO A 315 -1.39 -20.04 14.07
N THR A 316 -2.19 -19.97 15.14
CA THR A 316 -3.46 -19.20 15.16
C THR A 316 -3.28 -17.76 14.69
N ASP A 317 -2.22 -17.09 15.13
CA ASP A 317 -1.94 -15.69 14.79
C ASP A 317 -1.61 -15.48 13.30
N LEU A 318 -1.19 -16.53 12.58
CA LEU A 318 -0.83 -16.49 11.16
C LEU A 318 -1.93 -17.05 10.25
N LYS A 319 -2.96 -17.71 10.80
CA LYS A 319 -4.07 -18.25 10.01
C LYS A 319 -4.76 -17.20 9.13
N PRO A 320 -5.05 -15.97 9.60
CA PRO A 320 -5.66 -14.95 8.75
C PRO A 320 -4.81 -14.61 7.52
N PHE A 321 -3.48 -14.48 7.71
CA PHE A 321 -2.53 -14.25 6.63
C PHE A 321 -2.56 -15.41 5.61
N MET A 322 -2.53 -16.64 6.11
CA MET A 322 -2.50 -17.83 5.26
C MET A 322 -3.80 -18.03 4.47
N ILE A 323 -4.96 -17.79 5.09
CA ILE A 323 -6.27 -17.78 4.42
C ILE A 323 -6.28 -16.76 3.28
N GLU A 324 -5.80 -15.54 3.56
CA GLU A 324 -5.78 -14.47 2.57
C GLU A 324 -4.81 -14.78 1.41
N LEU A 325 -3.63 -15.33 1.71
CA LEU A 325 -2.68 -15.80 0.71
C LEU A 325 -3.30 -16.89 -0.19
N GLY A 326 -4.05 -17.84 0.40
CA GLY A 326 -4.82 -18.84 -0.35
C GLY A 326 -5.89 -18.22 -1.25
N GLY A 327 -6.60 -17.21 -0.75
CA GLY A 327 -7.59 -16.46 -1.51
C GLY A 327 -7.00 -15.66 -2.67
N ILE A 328 -5.80 -15.08 -2.50
CA ILE A 328 -5.04 -14.44 -3.57
C ILE A 328 -4.62 -15.49 -4.60
N ALA A 329 -4.04 -16.61 -4.16
CA ALA A 329 -3.57 -17.68 -5.03
C ALA A 329 -4.68 -18.18 -5.98
N LYS A 330 -5.87 -18.47 -5.43
CA LYS A 330 -7.04 -18.90 -6.21
C LYS A 330 -7.42 -17.89 -7.29
N GLU A 331 -7.46 -16.60 -6.94
CA GLU A 331 -7.83 -15.55 -7.89
C GLU A 331 -6.76 -15.34 -8.97
N VAL A 332 -5.47 -15.51 -8.64
CA VAL A 332 -4.38 -15.48 -9.64
C VAL A 332 -4.55 -16.60 -10.66
N ARG A 333 -4.83 -17.84 -10.23
CA ARG A 333 -4.99 -18.96 -11.17
C ARG A 333 -6.16 -18.73 -12.11
N LYS A 334 -7.32 -18.41 -11.55
CA LYS A 334 -8.50 -18.02 -12.31
C LYS A 334 -8.21 -16.88 -13.30
N MET A 335 -7.40 -15.90 -12.89
CA MET A 335 -7.01 -14.80 -13.75
C MET A 335 -6.18 -15.21 -14.96
N ARG A 336 -5.20 -16.09 -14.75
CA ARG A 336 -4.36 -16.57 -15.85
C ARG A 336 -5.14 -17.50 -16.77
N GLU A 337 -5.96 -18.39 -16.21
CA GLU A 337 -6.87 -19.24 -16.99
C GLU A 337 -7.80 -18.41 -17.87
N GLU A 338 -8.45 -17.38 -17.31
CA GLU A 338 -9.31 -16.47 -18.09
C GLU A 338 -8.53 -15.68 -19.17
N ASP A 339 -7.28 -15.28 -18.89
CA ASP A 339 -6.45 -14.57 -19.88
C ASP A 339 -6.01 -15.53 -21.01
N ASP A 340 -5.61 -16.75 -20.68
CA ASP A 340 -5.23 -17.80 -21.63
C ASP A 340 -6.43 -18.21 -22.50
N GLU A 341 -7.61 -18.42 -21.89
CA GLU A 341 -8.85 -18.73 -22.59
C GLU A 341 -9.25 -17.63 -23.59
N ARG A 342 -9.08 -16.35 -23.22
CA ARG A 342 -9.36 -15.22 -24.13
C ARG A 342 -8.43 -15.23 -25.34
N VAL A 343 -7.14 -15.51 -25.13
CA VAL A 343 -6.17 -15.62 -26.22
C VAL A 343 -6.50 -16.82 -27.12
N ILE A 344 -6.75 -18.00 -26.54
CA ILE A 344 -7.13 -19.21 -27.28
C ILE A 344 -8.39 -18.97 -28.10
N ARG A 345 -9.43 -18.36 -27.53
CA ARG A 345 -10.68 -18.05 -28.22
C ARG A 345 -10.46 -17.10 -29.40
N ALA A 346 -9.68 -16.04 -29.22
CA ALA A 346 -9.35 -15.11 -30.30
C ALA A 346 -8.66 -15.82 -31.47
N LEU A 347 -7.68 -16.68 -31.17
CA LEU A 347 -6.96 -17.47 -32.16
C LEU A 347 -7.86 -18.48 -32.89
N GLN A 348 -8.77 -19.15 -32.17
CA GLN A 348 -9.75 -20.06 -32.75
C GLN A 348 -10.74 -19.36 -33.70
N GLU A 349 -11.09 -18.11 -33.41
CA GLU A 349 -11.94 -17.26 -34.24
C GLU A 349 -11.19 -16.62 -35.43
N GLY A 350 -9.88 -16.88 -35.59
CA GLY A 350 -9.03 -16.26 -36.61
C GLY A 350 -8.80 -14.77 -36.38
N ARG A 351 -9.00 -14.29 -35.14
CA ARG A 351 -8.74 -12.90 -34.73
C ARG A 351 -7.35 -12.80 -34.12
N GLU A 352 -6.76 -11.60 -34.19
CA GLU A 352 -5.54 -11.31 -33.45
C GLU A 352 -5.84 -11.32 -31.94
N PRO A 353 -4.89 -11.81 -31.11
CA PRO A 353 -5.01 -11.72 -29.66
C PRO A 353 -5.24 -10.27 -29.21
N PRO A 354 -5.89 -10.05 -28.05
CA PRO A 354 -6.11 -8.70 -27.56
C PRO A 354 -4.79 -7.93 -27.40
N ASN A 355 -4.68 -6.75 -28.02
CA ASN A 355 -3.52 -5.85 -27.87
C ASN A 355 -3.40 -5.23 -26.46
N THR A 356 -4.29 -5.61 -25.54
CA THR A 356 -4.23 -5.21 -24.13
C THR A 356 -3.42 -6.21 -23.34
N LEU A 357 -2.50 -5.74 -22.50
CA LEU A 357 -1.78 -6.61 -21.54
C LEU A 357 -2.77 -7.49 -20.75
N PRO A 358 -2.44 -8.79 -20.55
CA PRO A 358 -3.18 -9.70 -19.68
C PRO A 358 -3.48 -9.08 -18.30
N ARG A 359 -4.57 -9.48 -17.66
CA ARG A 359 -4.94 -8.98 -16.33
C ARG A 359 -3.84 -9.26 -15.30
N TYR A 360 -3.19 -10.42 -15.37
CA TYR A 360 -2.06 -10.74 -14.47
C TYR A 360 -0.90 -9.74 -14.61
N GLU A 361 -0.46 -9.46 -15.84
CA GLU A 361 0.63 -8.51 -16.08
C GLU A 361 0.25 -7.08 -15.69
N ARG A 362 -1.03 -6.71 -15.78
CA ARG A 362 -1.52 -5.43 -15.27
C ARG A 362 -1.41 -5.33 -13.75
N VAL A 363 -1.72 -6.39 -13.03
CA VAL A 363 -1.56 -6.43 -11.56
C VAL A 363 -0.08 -6.24 -11.22
N ARG A 364 0.82 -6.97 -11.89
CA ARG A 364 2.27 -6.82 -11.71
C ARG A 364 2.73 -5.37 -11.96
N ALA A 365 2.29 -4.76 -13.05
CA ALA A 365 2.61 -3.37 -13.36
C ALA A 365 2.12 -2.39 -12.28
N VAL A 366 0.92 -2.58 -11.73
CA VAL A 366 0.40 -1.73 -10.63
C VAL A 366 1.22 -1.93 -9.35
N LEU A 367 1.65 -3.15 -9.02
CA LEU A 367 2.48 -3.42 -7.84
C LEU A 367 3.90 -2.87 -7.98
N GLU A 368 4.44 -2.87 -9.19
CA GLU A 368 5.81 -2.42 -9.49
C GLU A 368 5.90 -0.91 -9.66
N GLU A 369 5.05 -0.33 -10.51
CA GLU A 369 5.07 1.08 -10.87
C GLU A 369 4.22 1.93 -9.94
N GLY A 370 3.41 1.34 -9.07
CA GLY A 370 2.42 2.03 -8.26
C GLY A 370 1.27 2.63 -9.07
N VAL A 371 0.37 3.32 -8.36
CA VAL A 371 -0.88 3.83 -8.94
C VAL A 371 -0.64 5.06 -9.80
N GLY A 372 -1.18 5.07 -11.03
CA GLY A 372 -0.97 6.16 -11.98
C GLY A 372 0.43 6.18 -12.58
N GLY A 373 1.09 5.01 -12.65
CA GLY A 373 2.38 4.80 -13.30
C GLY A 373 2.36 5.03 -14.83
N ARG A 374 3.50 4.81 -15.48
CA ARG A 374 3.68 5.05 -16.91
C ARG A 374 2.71 4.20 -17.75
N SER A 375 2.52 2.95 -17.32
CA SER A 375 1.60 2.01 -17.96
C SER A 375 0.12 2.45 -17.92
N ASP A 376 -0.29 3.23 -16.90
CA ASP A 376 -1.64 3.79 -16.80
C ASP A 376 -1.83 5.04 -17.66
N LEU A 377 -0.78 5.87 -17.81
CA LEU A 377 -0.81 7.11 -18.59
C LEU A 377 -0.85 6.83 -20.10
N GLU A 378 -0.08 5.85 -20.59
CA GLU A 378 -0.11 5.45 -22.01
C GLU A 378 -1.49 4.89 -22.39
N ARG A 379 -2.19 4.24 -21.46
CA ARG A 379 -3.56 3.73 -21.66
C ARG A 379 -4.64 4.81 -21.64
N ALA A 380 -4.46 5.89 -20.88
CA ALA A 380 -5.43 6.98 -20.81
C ALA A 380 -5.61 7.69 -22.17
N GLY A 381 -4.61 7.63 -23.06
CA GLY A 381 -4.66 8.21 -24.40
C GLY A 381 -5.44 7.41 -25.45
N ALA A 382 -5.73 6.13 -25.20
CA ALA A 382 -6.21 5.20 -26.23
C ALA A 382 -7.74 5.04 -26.34
N GLY A 383 -8.53 6.06 -25.99
CA GLY A 383 -9.98 6.05 -26.20
C GLY A 383 -10.75 5.13 -25.24
N ARG A 384 -11.64 5.72 -24.44
CA ARG A 384 -12.42 5.07 -23.39
C ARG A 384 -13.21 3.85 -23.89
N SER A 385 -12.78 2.68 -23.46
CA SER A 385 -13.68 1.78 -22.74
C SER A 385 -13.26 1.82 -21.27
N ARG A 386 -14.12 2.39 -20.40
CA ARG A 386 -13.97 2.32 -18.93
C ARG A 386 -14.22 0.85 -18.56
N SER A 387 -13.14 0.11 -18.49
CA SER A 387 -13.10 -1.34 -18.73
C SER A 387 -11.89 -1.91 -17.94
N PRO A 388 -11.65 -3.23 -17.90
CA PRO A 388 -11.15 -4.12 -16.81
C PRO A 388 -9.97 -3.75 -15.89
N SER A 389 -9.43 -2.53 -15.94
CA SER A 389 -8.36 -2.01 -15.08
C SER A 389 -8.78 -1.94 -13.61
N GLY A 390 -10.03 -1.55 -13.31
CA GLY A 390 -10.51 -1.47 -11.92
C GLY A 390 -10.42 -2.80 -11.17
N ARG A 391 -10.60 -3.93 -11.88
CA ARG A 391 -10.44 -5.27 -11.29
C ARG A 391 -8.98 -5.60 -11.00
N ALA A 392 -8.05 -5.20 -11.89
CA ALA A 392 -6.62 -5.37 -11.66
C ALA A 392 -6.12 -4.50 -10.49
N VAL A 393 -6.56 -3.24 -10.42
CA VAL A 393 -6.25 -2.32 -9.30
C VAL A 393 -6.85 -2.83 -7.99
N ALA A 394 -8.10 -3.29 -7.99
CA ALA A 394 -8.72 -3.86 -6.80
C ALA A 394 -7.95 -5.10 -6.30
N PHE A 395 -7.49 -5.95 -7.21
CA PHE A 395 -6.70 -7.12 -6.86
C PHE A 395 -5.29 -6.75 -6.36
N ALA A 396 -4.63 -5.78 -6.99
CA ALA A 396 -3.36 -5.23 -6.51
C ALA A 396 -3.51 -4.61 -5.10
N ASN A 397 -4.62 -3.90 -4.85
CA ASN A 397 -4.92 -3.35 -3.53
C ASN A 397 -5.05 -4.45 -2.46
N ARG A 398 -5.66 -5.59 -2.81
CA ARG A 398 -5.76 -6.75 -1.92
C ARG A 398 -4.38 -7.29 -1.52
N ILE A 399 -3.48 -7.42 -2.49
CA ILE A 399 -2.08 -7.85 -2.25
C ILE A 399 -1.32 -6.82 -1.40
N ASN A 400 -1.44 -5.53 -1.74
CA ASN A 400 -0.80 -4.45 -0.99
C ASN A 400 -1.33 -4.34 0.45
N ALA A 401 -2.62 -4.59 0.68
CA ALA A 401 -3.20 -4.64 2.01
C ALA A 401 -2.62 -5.81 2.82
N LEU A 402 -2.43 -6.98 2.21
CA LEU A 402 -1.74 -8.10 2.85
C LEU A 402 -0.29 -7.75 3.20
N ALA A 403 0.45 -7.10 2.29
CA ALA A 403 1.82 -6.64 2.51
C ALA A 403 1.92 -5.64 3.68
N LEU A 404 0.99 -4.68 3.76
CA LEU A 404 0.87 -3.77 4.90
C LEU A 404 0.56 -4.55 6.19
N GLY A 405 -0.39 -5.49 6.15
CA GLY A 405 -0.75 -6.33 7.29
C GLY A 405 0.42 -7.15 7.85
N MET A 406 1.33 -7.63 7.00
CA MET A 406 2.52 -8.36 7.43
C MET A 406 3.40 -7.58 8.41
N THR A 407 3.49 -6.25 8.28
CA THR A 407 4.28 -5.41 9.19
C THR A 407 3.75 -5.41 10.63
N ARG A 408 2.47 -5.74 10.82
CA ARG A 408 1.83 -5.84 12.13
C ARG A 408 2.18 -7.16 12.83
N LEU A 409 2.45 -8.21 12.08
CA LEU A 409 2.80 -9.51 12.63
C LEU A 409 4.21 -9.46 13.23
N LYS A 410 4.32 -9.70 14.55
CA LYS A 410 5.60 -9.72 15.29
C LYS A 410 6.64 -10.60 14.59
N ALA A 411 6.17 -11.73 14.08
CA ALA A 411 6.87 -12.66 13.21
C ALA A 411 7.70 -11.98 12.10
N PHE A 412 7.11 -11.08 11.33
CA PHE A 412 7.81 -10.48 10.21
C PHE A 412 8.56 -9.23 10.67
N ARG A 413 7.95 -8.48 11.59
CA ARG A 413 8.49 -7.23 12.13
C ARG A 413 9.94 -7.31 12.61
N GLU A 414 10.30 -8.37 13.32
CA GLU A 414 11.63 -8.50 13.96
C GLU A 414 12.78 -8.70 12.97
N ARG A 415 12.54 -9.28 11.78
CA ARG A 415 13.59 -9.61 10.80
C ARG A 415 13.55 -8.79 9.52
N GLN A 416 12.48 -8.04 9.29
CA GLN A 416 12.27 -7.27 8.04
C GLN A 416 13.43 -6.32 7.71
N GLY A 417 13.90 -5.54 8.70
CA GLY A 417 14.97 -4.56 8.46
C GLY A 417 16.34 -5.18 8.15
N GLU A 418 16.64 -6.33 8.75
CA GLU A 418 17.89 -7.06 8.50
C GLU A 418 17.88 -7.74 7.14
N VAL A 419 16.80 -8.47 6.82
CA VAL A 419 16.65 -9.18 5.55
C VAL A 419 16.71 -8.21 4.39
N PHE A 420 15.97 -7.10 4.46
CA PHE A 420 15.95 -6.14 3.36
C PHE A 420 17.32 -5.47 3.15
N ARG A 421 18.07 -5.21 4.23
CA ARG A 421 19.44 -4.70 4.14
C ARG A 421 20.36 -5.68 3.41
N VAL A 422 20.29 -6.96 3.76
CA VAL A 422 21.11 -8.01 3.13
C VAL A 422 20.75 -8.15 1.65
N LEU A 423 19.46 -8.18 1.32
CA LEU A 423 18.98 -8.30 -0.06
C LEU A 423 19.30 -7.06 -0.91
N ALA A 424 19.17 -5.86 -0.34
CA ALA A 424 19.56 -4.62 -1.02
C ALA A 424 21.07 -4.57 -1.28
N ALA A 425 21.90 -5.04 -0.34
CA ALA A 425 23.35 -5.13 -0.54
C ALA A 425 23.72 -6.18 -1.61
N ALA A 426 23.12 -7.37 -1.57
CA ALA A 426 23.37 -8.44 -2.52
C ALA A 426 22.94 -8.09 -3.96
N SER A 427 21.83 -7.36 -4.10
CA SER A 427 21.35 -6.90 -5.41
C SER A 427 22.15 -5.72 -5.98
N ALA A 428 22.88 -4.99 -5.14
CA ALA A 428 23.80 -3.93 -5.56
C ALA A 428 25.16 -4.47 -6.04
N SER A 429 25.67 -5.54 -5.42
CA SER A 429 26.95 -6.16 -5.80
C SER A 429 26.87 -7.00 -7.08
N GLY A 430 25.71 -7.56 -7.42
CA GLY A 430 25.52 -8.33 -8.66
C GLY A 430 25.41 -7.49 -9.94
N GLY A 431 25.51 -6.15 -9.85
CA GLY A 431 25.34 -5.24 -10.98
C GLY A 431 26.62 -4.63 -11.54
N SER A 432 27.81 -5.01 -11.05
CA SER A 432 29.09 -4.45 -11.48
C SER A 432 29.86 -5.28 -12.52
N ASP A 433 29.33 -6.43 -12.95
CA ASP A 433 29.90 -7.24 -14.02
C ASP A 433 28.93 -7.26 -15.22
N GLY A 434 28.99 -6.23 -16.07
CA GLY A 434 28.19 -6.11 -17.28
C GLY A 434 28.70 -5.03 -18.21
#